data_AF-A0A4Q4HS79-F1
#
_entry.id   AF-A0A4Q4HS79-F1
#
_cell.length_a   1.000
_cell.length_b   1.000
_cell.length_c   1.000
_cell.angle_alpha   90.00
_cell.angle_beta   90.00
_cell.angle_gamma   90.00
#
_symmetry.space_group_name_H-M   'P 1'
#
loop_
_entity.id
_entity.type
_entity.pdbx_description
1 polymer ?
#
loop_
_entity_poly.entity_id
_entity_poly.type
_entity_poly.pdbx_seq_one_letter_code
_entity_poly.pdbx_strand_id
1 'polypeptide(L)'
;ILRLGAVYLPVDPVLPPQRRQLLLTVGEVRVQVTQPGLTQLEPSLPVLIIDDGMLDTPAAPLPEVAGDVTDLAYIIFTSGSTGTP
;
A
#
# COMPACT_ATOMS: atom_id res chain seq x y z
N ILE A 1 2.30 6.75 -5.85
CA ILE A 1 2.10 6.89 -4.39
C ILE A 1 2.90 8.09 -3.86
N LEU A 2 4.24 8.04 -3.80
CA LEU A 2 5.06 9.11 -3.20
C LEU A 2 4.84 10.52 -3.78
N ARG A 3 4.66 10.66 -5.10
CA ARG A 3 4.37 11.97 -5.72
C ARG A 3 3.09 12.64 -5.19
N LEU A 4 2.18 11.87 -4.60
CA LEU A 4 0.94 12.36 -4.00
C LEU A 4 1.11 12.77 -2.53
N GLY A 5 2.32 12.74 -1.98
CA GLY A 5 2.57 12.91 -0.54
C GLY A 5 2.02 11.74 0.30
N ALA A 6 1.71 10.61 -0.36
CA ALA A 6 1.16 9.44 0.31
C ALA A 6 2.27 8.48 0.75
N VAL A 7 2.01 7.81 1.87
CA VAL A 7 2.88 6.79 2.46
C VAL A 7 2.46 5.41 1.96
N TYR A 8 3.41 4.54 1.64
CA TYR A 8 3.09 3.14 1.34
C TYR A 8 3.53 2.18 2.45
N LEU A 9 2.73 1.14 2.64
CA LEU A 9 3.00 0.02 3.53
C LEU A 9 3.04 -1.26 2.68
N PRO A 10 4.20 -1.91 2.50
CA PRO A 10 4.26 -3.20 1.82
C PRO A 10 3.66 -4.28 2.73
N VAL A 11 2.73 -5.06 2.18
CA VAL A 11 2.10 -6.19 2.86
C VAL A 11 2.28 -7.43 2.00
N ASP A 12 2.85 -8.50 2.58
CA ASP A 12 2.97 -9.78 1.92
C ASP A 12 1.61 -10.51 1.93
N PRO A 13 1.03 -10.85 0.76
CA PRO A 13 -0.27 -11.51 0.69
C PRO A 13 -0.27 -12.94 1.27
N VAL A 14 0.89 -13.57 1.40
CA VAL A 14 1.05 -14.92 1.97
C VAL A 14 0.88 -14.92 3.49
N LEU A 15 0.95 -13.74 4.13
CA LEU A 15 0.68 -13.62 5.56
C LEU A 15 -0.74 -14.09 5.92
N PRO A 16 -0.96 -14.71 7.09
CA PRO A 16 -2.29 -15.09 7.54
C PRO A 16 -3.27 -13.88 7.52
N PRO A 17 -4.56 -14.08 7.21
CA PRO A 17 -5.54 -12.98 7.12
C PRO A 17 -5.54 -12.06 8.34
N GLN A 18 -5.53 -12.63 9.55
CA GLN A 18 -5.49 -11.86 10.80
C GLN A 18 -4.25 -10.96 10.89
N ARG A 19 -3.12 -11.44 10.37
CA ARG A 19 -1.87 -10.69 10.38
C ARG A 19 -1.90 -9.54 9.37
N ARG A 20 -2.47 -9.75 8.18
CA ARG A 20 -2.68 -8.67 7.20
C ARG A 20 -3.62 -7.61 7.74
N GLN A 21 -4.76 -8.02 8.31
CA GLN A 21 -5.72 -7.10 8.91
C GLN A 21 -5.10 -6.24 10.01
N LEU A 22 -4.28 -6.84 10.88
CA LEU A 22 -3.54 -6.11 11.91
C LEU A 22 -2.61 -5.05 11.30
N LEU A 23 -1.78 -5.42 10.31
CA LEU A 23 -0.87 -4.49 9.65
C LEU A 23 -1.60 -3.32 8.99
N LEU A 24 -2.71 -3.61 8.29
CA LEU A 24 -3.51 -2.61 7.62
C LEU A 24 -4.21 -1.67 8.61
N THR A 25 -4.61 -2.19 9.77
CA THR A 25 -5.21 -1.39 10.85
C THR A 25 -4.17 -0.48 11.52
N VAL A 26 -3.03 -1.03 11.94
CA VAL A 26 -1.98 -0.26 12.61
C VAL A 26 -1.33 0.76 11.67
N GLY A 27 -1.20 0.40 10.39
CA GLY A 27 -0.69 1.30 9.35
C GLY A 27 -1.72 2.30 8.82
N GLU A 28 -2.93 2.36 9.39
CA GLU A 28 -4.02 3.26 9.00
C GLU A 28 -4.29 3.27 7.48
N VAL A 29 -4.23 2.09 6.85
CA VAL A 29 -4.30 1.98 5.39
C VAL A 29 -5.69 2.35 4.89
N ARG A 30 -5.75 3.24 3.90
CA ARG A 30 -7.00 3.72 3.29
C ARG A 30 -7.27 3.18 1.88
N VAL A 31 -6.27 2.61 1.22
CA VAL A 31 -6.39 2.06 -0.13
C VAL A 31 -5.39 0.91 -0.30
N GLN A 32 -5.82 -0.15 -0.97
CA GLN A 32 -4.97 -1.28 -1.35
C GLN A 32 -4.57 -1.12 -2.81
N VAL A 33 -3.29 -1.28 -3.11
CA VAL A 33 -2.78 -1.29 -4.48
C VAL A 33 -2.22 -2.68 -4.75
N THR A 34 -2.69 -3.33 -5.82
CA THR A 34 -2.39 -4.74 -6.11
C THR A 34 -2.25 -4.99 -7.61
N GLN A 35 -1.89 -6.22 -7.98
CA GLN A 35 -1.88 -6.74 -9.35
C GLN A 35 -3.08 -7.68 -9.61
N PRO A 36 -3.42 -7.96 -10.89
CA PRO A 36 -4.44 -8.92 -11.26
C PRO A 36 -4.22 -10.30 -10.63
N GLY A 37 -5.32 -10.98 -10.29
CA GLY A 37 -5.30 -12.34 -9.75
C GLY A 37 -4.96 -12.46 -8.27
N LEU A 38 -4.56 -11.38 -7.59
CA LEU A 38 -4.40 -11.40 -6.13
C LEU A 38 -5.77 -11.35 -5.44
N THR A 39 -6.06 -12.35 -4.61
CA THR A 39 -7.36 -12.48 -3.92
C THR A 39 -7.28 -12.21 -2.42
N GLN A 40 -6.07 -12.15 -1.86
CA GLN A 40 -5.79 -11.93 -0.44
C GLN A 40 -5.89 -10.45 -0.05
N LEU A 41 -7.06 -9.86 -0.26
CA LEU A 41 -7.34 -8.43 -0.04
C LEU A 41 -8.32 -8.23 1.12
N GLU A 42 -8.25 -7.07 1.79
CA GLU A 42 -9.24 -6.67 2.78
C GLU A 42 -10.49 -6.11 2.09
N PRO A 43 -11.68 -6.74 2.24
CA PRO A 43 -12.88 -6.31 1.54
C PRO A 43 -13.40 -4.91 1.95
N SER A 44 -12.99 -4.41 3.12
CA SER A 44 -13.42 -3.12 3.65
C SER A 44 -12.65 -1.92 3.07
N LEU A 45 -11.56 -2.16 2.35
CA LEU A 45 -10.72 -1.10 1.78
C LEU A 45 -10.89 -1.04 0.25
N PRO A 46 -10.96 0.17 -0.34
CA PRO A 46 -10.88 0.33 -1.79
C PRO A 46 -9.64 -0.35 -2.36
N VAL A 47 -9.79 -0.99 -3.53
CA VAL A 47 -8.72 -1.71 -4.23
C VAL A 47 -8.45 -1.05 -5.57
N LEU A 48 -7.19 -0.66 -5.80
CA LEU A 48 -6.66 -0.29 -7.10
C LEU A 48 -5.84 -1.46 -7.65
N ILE A 49 -6.28 -2.02 -8.77
CA ILE A 49 -5.55 -3.07 -9.49
C ILE A 49 -4.73 -2.40 -10.58
N ILE A 50 -3.41 -2.60 -10.55
CA ILE A 50 -2.47 -2.16 -11.57
C ILE A 50 -2.21 -3.35 -12.50
N ASP A 51 -2.72 -3.28 -13.72
CA ASP A 51 -2.43 -4.23 -14.79
C ASP A 51 -1.43 -3.66 -15.80
N ASP A 52 -0.83 -4.53 -16.61
CA ASP A 52 0.15 -4.14 -17.63
C ASP A 52 -0.47 -3.28 -18.74
N GLY A 53 -1.78 -3.40 -19.00
CA GLY A 53 -2.48 -2.59 -20.00
C GLY A 53 -2.57 -1.12 -19.63
N MET A 54 -2.48 -0.78 -18.34
CA MET A 54 -2.39 0.61 -17.88
C MET A 54 -1.07 1.29 -18.28
N LEU A 55 0.01 0.53 -18.51
CA LEU A 55 1.32 1.09 -18.89
C LEU A 55 1.34 1.61 -20.32
N ASP A 56 0.50 1.05 -21.19
CA ASP A 56 0.36 1.47 -22.59
C ASP A 56 -0.54 2.71 -22.76
N THR A 57 -1.18 3.16 -21.68
CA THR A 57 -2.05 4.34 -21.72
C THR A 57 -1.19 5.61 -21.58
N PRO A 58 -1.35 6.62 -22.45
CA PRO A 58 -0.64 7.88 -22.31
C PRO A 58 -0.90 8.48 -20.92
N ALA A 59 0.17 8.56 -20.11
CA ALA A 59 0.04 9.07 -18.76
C ALA A 59 -0.33 10.55 -18.81
N ALA A 60 -1.35 10.93 -18.03
CA ALA A 60 -1.54 12.33 -17.69
C ALA A 60 -0.25 12.88 -17.06
N PRO A 61 0.05 14.18 -17.24
CA PRO A 61 1.19 14.78 -16.54
C PRO A 61 1.06 14.51 -15.05
N LEU A 62 2.13 13.97 -14.47
CA LEU A 62 2.18 13.68 -13.05
C LEU A 62 2.01 14.99 -12.27
N PRO A 63 1.30 14.97 -11.13
CA PRO A 63 1.17 16.16 -10.31
C PRO A 63 2.53 16.66 -9.84
N GLU A 64 2.60 17.95 -9.50
CA GLU A 64 3.73 18.47 -8.73
C GLU A 64 3.91 17.62 -7.46
N VAL A 65 5.16 17.46 -7.05
CA VAL A 65 5.49 16.66 -5.86
C VAL A 65 4.82 17.33 -4.66
N ALA A 66 3.88 16.61 -4.05
CA ALA A 66 3.29 17.01 -2.77
C ALA A 66 4.13 16.45 -1.61
N GLY A 67 4.32 17.26 -0.56
CA GLY A 67 4.99 16.89 0.69
C GLY A 67 6.34 17.58 0.90
N ASP A 68 6.83 17.51 2.14
CA ASP A 68 8.14 17.99 2.58
C ASP A 68 9.15 16.83 2.66
N VAL A 69 10.45 17.14 2.70
CA VAL A 69 11.53 16.15 2.94
C VAL A 69 11.41 15.46 4.29
N THR A 70 10.69 16.03 5.25
CA THR A 70 10.42 15.39 6.55
C THR A 70 9.20 14.47 6.57
N ASP A 71 8.39 14.43 5.50
CA ASP A 71 7.20 13.59 5.45
C ASP A 71 7.56 12.10 5.35
N LEU A 72 6.69 11.25 5.87
CA LEU A 72 6.86 9.80 5.80
C LEU A 72 6.81 9.32 4.34
N ALA A 73 7.79 8.52 3.94
CA ALA A 73 7.79 7.86 2.63
C ALA A 73 7.16 6.46 2.68
N TYR A 74 7.44 5.71 3.75
CA TYR A 74 6.95 4.35 3.93
C TYR A 74 6.84 3.95 5.40
N ILE A 75 6.06 2.91 5.66
CA ILE A 75 6.02 2.18 6.94
C ILE A 75 6.43 0.74 6.65
N ILE A 76 7.41 0.20 7.38
CA ILE A 76 7.81 -1.21 7.28
C ILE A 76 7.74 -1.83 8.67
N PHE A 77 6.91 -2.88 8.81
CA PHE A 77 6.83 -3.65 10.05
C PHE A 77 7.89 -4.75 10.05
N THR A 78 8.72 -4.74 11.08
CA THR A 78 9.67 -5.82 11.35
C THR A 78 9.08 -6.77 12.40
N SER A 79 9.67 -7.95 12.59
CA SER A 79 9.11 -9.00 13.44
C SER A 79 8.96 -8.64 14.92
N GLY A 80 9.55 -7.55 15.39
CA GLY A 80 9.33 -6.98 16.73
C GLY A 80 9.73 -7.91 17.88
N SER A 81 10.64 -7.48 18.76
CA SER A 81 11.07 -8.30 19.91
C SER A 81 9.93 -8.66 20.88
N THR A 82 8.81 -7.94 20.84
CA THR A 82 7.62 -8.12 21.69
C THR A 82 6.58 -9.06 21.06
N GLY A 83 6.87 -9.68 19.92
CA GLY A 83 6.02 -10.72 19.29
C GLY A 83 4.76 -10.19 18.59
N THR A 84 4.41 -8.93 18.80
CA THR A 84 3.39 -8.23 18.02
C THR A 84 4.03 -6.99 17.40
N PRO A 85 3.94 -6.86 16.08
CA PRO A 85 4.20 -5.59 15.42
C PRO A 85 2.90 -4.97 14.89
#